data_AF-F8JMN7-F1
#
_entry.id   AF-F8JMN7-F1
#
_cell.length_a   1.000
_cell.length_b   1.000
_cell.length_c   1.000
_cell.angle_alpha   90.00
_cell.angle_beta   90.00
_cell.angle_gamma   90.00
#
_symmetry.space_group_name_H-M   'P 1'
#
loop_
_entity.id
_entity.type
_entity.pdbx_description
1 polymer ?
#
loop_
_entity_poly.entity_id
_entity_poly.type
_entity_poly.pdbx_seq_one_letter_code
_entity_poly.pdbx_strand_id
1 'polypeptide(L)'
;MTRALVSRVAVVTAGALTAGLAVLATPAHAAPQDPPAGWVLRDKYWTFDGCNSAGQQGIGRGAWDQYQCANGRVFWVLWTNR
;
A
#
# COMPACT_ATOMS: atom_id res chain seq x y z
N MET A 1 63.54 7.91 -12.99
CA MET A 1 63.00 9.22 -13.42
C MET A 1 61.78 8.94 -14.31
N THR A 2 60.57 8.96 -13.73
CA THR A 2 59.45 9.89 -14.04
C THR A 2 58.89 9.69 -15.47
N ARG A 3 57.63 9.30 -15.74
CA ARG A 3 56.32 9.73 -15.21
C ARG A 3 55.23 8.70 -15.56
N ALA A 4 54.28 8.47 -14.65
CA ALA A 4 53.00 7.83 -14.95
C ALA A 4 52.01 8.90 -15.47
N LEU A 5 51.30 8.59 -16.56
CA LEU A 5 50.19 9.42 -17.06
C LEU A 5 48.88 8.83 -16.51
N VAL A 6 48.27 9.59 -15.61
CA VAL A 6 46.90 9.40 -15.13
C VAL A 6 45.95 9.89 -16.22
N SER A 7 45.03 9.03 -16.68
CA SER A 7 43.82 9.45 -17.39
C SER A 7 42.60 9.01 -16.61
N ARG A 8 41.94 9.98 -15.95
CA ARG A 8 40.64 9.83 -15.34
C ARG A 8 39.58 9.91 -16.44
N VAL A 9 38.85 8.83 -16.67
CA VAL A 9 37.60 8.88 -17.43
C VAL A 9 36.49 8.53 -16.45
N ALA A 10 35.85 9.58 -15.92
CA ALA A 10 34.60 9.46 -15.20
C ALA A 10 33.47 9.40 -16.22
N VAL A 11 32.82 8.24 -16.38
CA VAL A 11 31.53 8.14 -17.05
C VAL A 11 30.47 8.05 -15.96
N VAL A 12 29.81 9.18 -15.71
CA VAL A 12 28.55 9.23 -14.98
C VAL A 12 27.46 9.15 -16.04
N THR A 13 26.90 7.96 -16.26
CA THR A 13 25.62 7.82 -16.98
C THR A 13 24.52 7.70 -15.97
N ALA A 14 23.85 8.84 -15.76
CA ALA A 14 22.65 8.97 -14.99
C ALA A 14 21.46 8.26 -15.66
N GLY A 15 20.72 7.50 -14.84
CA GLY A 15 19.26 7.51 -14.79
C GLY A 15 18.46 7.17 -16.05
N ALA A 16 17.89 5.96 -16.04
CA ALA A 16 16.54 5.75 -16.55
C ALA A 16 15.84 4.73 -15.65
N LEU A 17 15.34 5.21 -14.49
CA LEU A 17 14.36 4.48 -13.71
C LEU A 17 13.02 4.64 -14.42
N THR A 18 12.67 3.69 -15.29
CA THR A 18 11.31 3.53 -15.79
C THR A 18 10.44 3.04 -14.64
N ALA A 19 9.96 3.98 -13.83
CA ALA A 19 8.92 3.73 -12.85
C ALA A 19 7.63 3.37 -13.62
N GLY A 20 7.30 2.08 -13.61
CA GLY A 20 6.04 1.58 -14.14
C GLY A 20 4.88 2.29 -13.45
N LEU A 21 4.02 2.91 -14.24
CA LEU A 21 2.72 3.41 -13.80
C LEU A 21 1.83 2.21 -13.47
N ALA A 22 1.95 1.69 -12.26
CA ALA A 22 0.92 0.84 -11.69
C ALA A 22 -0.31 1.72 -11.45
N VAL A 23 -1.25 1.71 -12.38
CA VAL A 23 -2.61 2.20 -12.15
C VAL A 23 -3.22 1.27 -11.11
N LEU A 24 -3.01 1.58 -9.84
CA LEU A 24 -3.79 1.02 -8.75
C LEU A 24 -5.20 1.55 -8.94
N ALA A 25 -6.07 0.73 -9.52
CA ALA A 25 -7.50 0.94 -9.45
C ALA A 25 -7.87 1.06 -7.97
N THR A 26 -8.06 2.29 -7.50
CA THR A 26 -8.62 2.54 -6.17
C THR A 26 -10.04 2.00 -6.18
N PRO A 27 -10.39 0.98 -5.37
CA PRO A 27 -11.79 0.63 -5.20
C PRO A 27 -12.47 1.78 -4.47
N ALA A 28 -13.09 2.67 -5.23
CA ALA A 28 -14.04 3.64 -4.73
C ALA A 28 -15.33 2.90 -4.39
N HIS A 29 -15.46 2.46 -3.14
CA HIS A 29 -16.73 1.96 -2.63
C HIS A 29 -16.96 2.60 -1.27
N ALA A 30 -17.91 3.54 -1.21
CA ALA A 30 -18.52 3.94 0.05
C ALA A 30 -18.92 2.65 0.78
N ALA A 31 -18.32 2.45 1.94
CA ALA A 31 -18.45 1.17 2.61
C ALA A 31 -19.91 0.95 3.03
N PRO A 32 -20.49 -0.20 2.67
CA PRO A 32 -21.66 -0.74 3.34
C PRO A 32 -21.53 -0.57 4.86
N GLN A 33 -22.62 -0.18 5.53
CA GLN A 33 -22.64 -0.12 6.99
C GLN A 33 -22.43 -1.50 7.62
N ASP A 34 -22.80 -2.56 6.87
CA ASP A 34 -22.64 -3.96 7.25
C ASP A 34 -21.73 -4.71 6.27
N PRO A 35 -20.75 -5.48 6.77
CA PRO A 35 -19.86 -6.26 5.94
C PRO A 35 -20.59 -7.43 5.26
N PRO A 36 -20.07 -7.96 4.13
CA PRO A 36 -20.64 -9.16 3.53
C PRO A 36 -20.61 -10.35 4.48
N ALA A 37 -21.53 -11.30 4.29
CA ALA A 37 -21.58 -12.53 5.09
C ALA A 37 -20.25 -13.29 5.03
N GLY A 38 -19.77 -13.75 6.19
CA GLY A 38 -18.51 -14.47 6.32
C GLY A 38 -17.27 -13.58 6.50
N TRP A 39 -17.43 -12.25 6.53
CA TRP A 39 -16.35 -11.34 6.84
C TRP A 39 -16.18 -11.18 8.35
N VAL A 40 -14.94 -10.95 8.78
CA VAL A 40 -14.55 -10.91 10.19
C VAL A 40 -13.97 -9.54 10.53
N LEU A 41 -14.34 -9.04 11.70
CA LEU A 41 -13.79 -7.80 12.24
C LEU A 41 -12.34 -8.03 12.65
N ARG A 42 -11.40 -7.25 12.09
CA ARG A 42 -10.00 -7.29 12.51
C ARG A 42 -9.66 -6.25 13.54
N ASP A 43 -10.02 -5.00 13.28
CA ASP A 43 -9.62 -3.89 14.13
C ASP A 43 -10.49 -2.66 13.91
N LYS A 44 -10.28 -1.63 14.74
CA LYS A 44 -10.99 -0.35 14.71
C LYS A 44 -9.99 0.81 14.71
N TYR A 45 -10.25 1.79 13.85
CA TYR A 45 -9.37 2.92 13.62
C TYR A 45 -10.10 4.24 13.85
N TRP A 46 -9.38 5.23 14.39
CA TRP A 46 -9.91 6.58 14.55
C TRP A 46 -10.11 7.29 13.21
N THR A 47 -9.31 6.94 12.20
CA THR A 47 -9.33 7.57 10.89
C THR A 47 -9.57 6.56 9.80
N PHE A 48 -10.22 6.99 8.71
CA PHE A 48 -10.40 6.19 7.51
C PHE A 48 -9.05 5.76 6.93
N ASP A 49 -8.09 6.69 6.90
CA ASP A 49 -6.73 6.42 6.38
C ASP A 49 -6.01 5.32 7.17
N GLY A 50 -6.11 5.33 8.50
CA GLY A 50 -5.55 4.27 9.35
C GLY A 50 -6.15 2.90 9.03
N CYS A 51 -7.48 2.84 8.87
CA CYS A 51 -8.16 1.62 8.46
C CYS A 51 -7.68 1.14 7.08
N ASN A 52 -7.62 2.07 6.12
CA ASN A 52 -7.27 1.74 4.74
C ASN A 52 -5.82 1.27 4.63
N SER A 53 -4.90 1.95 5.32
CA SER A 53 -3.48 1.59 5.37
C SER A 53 -3.29 0.19 5.97
N ALA A 54 -3.94 -0.12 7.09
CA ALA A 54 -3.88 -1.45 7.69
C ALA A 54 -4.47 -2.53 6.77
N GLY A 55 -5.60 -2.23 6.13
CA GLY A 55 -6.24 -3.10 5.13
C GLY A 55 -5.29 -3.47 3.99
N GLN A 56 -4.63 -2.48 3.39
CA GLN A 56 -3.65 -2.67 2.32
C GLN A 56 -2.42 -3.44 2.80
N GLN A 57 -1.91 -3.13 3.99
CA GLN A 57 -0.77 -3.85 4.56
C GLN A 57 -1.08 -5.32 4.78
N GLY A 58 -2.29 -5.67 5.22
CA GLY A 58 -2.68 -7.07 5.38
C GLY A 58 -2.86 -7.81 4.05
N ILE A 59 -3.35 -7.14 3.00
CA ILE A 59 -3.29 -7.70 1.63
C ILE A 59 -1.84 -7.96 1.24
N GLY A 60 -0.95 -6.99 1.40
CA GLY A 60 0.47 -7.11 1.05
C GLY A 60 1.20 -8.22 1.82
N ARG A 61 0.71 -8.57 3.02
CA ARG A 61 1.23 -9.67 3.85
C ARG A 61 0.54 -11.01 3.60
N GLY A 62 -0.50 -11.05 2.76
CA GLY A 62 -1.30 -12.26 2.52
C GLY A 62 -2.18 -12.68 3.71
N ALA A 63 -2.50 -11.76 4.62
CA ALA A 63 -3.37 -12.04 5.77
C ALA A 63 -4.85 -12.18 5.36
N TRP A 64 -5.25 -11.50 4.29
CA TRP A 64 -6.57 -11.56 3.66
C TRP A 64 -6.46 -11.15 2.20
N ASP A 65 -7.44 -11.53 1.37
CA ASP A 65 -7.46 -11.12 -0.05
C ASP A 65 -8.21 -9.80 -0.24
N GLN A 66 -9.21 -9.54 0.61
CA GLN A 66 -10.06 -8.35 0.52
C GLN A 66 -10.29 -7.77 1.90
N TYR A 67 -10.39 -6.45 1.94
CA TYR A 67 -10.77 -5.71 3.14
C TYR A 67 -11.80 -4.63 2.82
N GLN A 68 -12.45 -4.13 3.87
CA GLN A 68 -13.42 -3.06 3.80
C GLN A 68 -13.29 -2.20 5.06
N CYS A 69 -13.34 -0.88 4.87
CA CYS A 69 -13.35 0.09 5.94
C CYS A 69 -14.75 0.69 6.10
N ALA A 70 -15.54 0.12 6.99
CA ALA A 70 -16.89 0.58 7.28
C ALA A 70 -16.89 1.74 8.28
N ASN A 71 -17.75 2.74 8.07
CA ASN A 71 -17.94 3.82 9.03
C ASN A 71 -18.81 3.31 10.20
N GLY A 72 -18.19 3.10 11.37
CA GLY A 72 -18.89 2.76 12.61
C GLY A 72 -19.28 4.01 13.40
N ARG A 73 -19.94 3.81 14.55
CA ARG A 73 -20.51 4.93 15.34
C ARG A 73 -19.48 5.93 15.88
N VAL A 74 -18.25 5.47 16.11
CA VAL A 74 -17.13 6.25 16.68
C VAL A 74 -15.81 5.97 15.96
N PHE A 75 -15.69 4.77 15.37
CA PHE A 75 -14.46 4.28 14.75
C PHE A 75 -14.76 3.74 13.35
N TRP A 76 -13.76 3.76 12.49
CA TRP A 76 -13.72 3.01 11.25
C TRP A 76 -13.43 1.55 11.56
N VAL A 77 -14.24 0.64 11.05
CA VAL A 77 -14.13 -0.80 11.32
C VAL A 77 -13.50 -1.48 10.11
N LEU A 78 -12.40 -2.20 10.35
CA LEU A 78 -11.76 -3.02 9.34
C LEU A 78 -12.38 -4.43 9.33
N TRP A 79 -13.03 -4.76 8.23
CA TRP A 79 -13.57 -6.08 7.95
C TRP A 79 -12.72 -6.80 6.89
N THR A 80 -12.50 -8.10 7.06
CA THR A 80 -11.70 -8.93 6.13
C THR A 80 -12.41 -10.23 5.80
N ASN A 81 -12.10 -10.84 4.65
CA ASN A 81 -12.74 -12.08 4.18
C ASN A 81 -12.10 -13.37 4.71
N ARG A 82 -11.05 -13.28 5.53
CA ARG A 82 -10.32 -14.39 6.16
C ARG A 82 -9.87 -14.00 7.58
#